data_AF-A0A947RM59-F1
#
_entry.id   AF-A0A947RM59-F1
#
_cell.length_a   1.000
_cell.length_b   1.000
_cell.length_c   1.000
_cell.angle_alpha   90.00
_cell.angle_beta   90.00
_cell.angle_gamma   90.00
#
_symmetry.space_group_name_H-M   'P 1'
#
loop_
_entity.id
_entity.type
_entity.pdbx_description
1 polymer ?
#
loop_
_entity_poly.entity_id
_entity_poly.type
_entity_poly.pdbx_seq_one_letter_code
_entity_poly.pdbx_strand_id
1 'polypeptide(L)'
;MKKLTKITIITTLTLVFFSGVFSVSAWGGGGDGGGSCFLAGTQITMKDGSKKVIEDVKVGDKVLGYDFINDKYLTNTVLELENPIRKEWFIIILDNNTILKTTDDHPIYIEKENGYKGWGSIDPQATFKNSGWGMEVSQLQSGDYLKTENKELTQVVSIFNISEEIQTYNFKHVTNNNSFFAEGVLVHNKGGDSGIGGGSGGDSGIGGPAGGDSGIGGAAGGDSGIGSTPNPDQTSGPLVVQNYTPVGNFESASCSSGTITLNGWAFDPDSISQSIGIHIYEGSNGLSGSCVANLPRVDVNNAYGVSGNHGYSCNVPNISDGTHSITVYAIDTAGGVNPVLPGSPRGVVCVPPPTPVANCVITATPTSIVSGGSSTLTWTTTNANSFNINGIGPVPVNGSRVVSPSVTTAYDAMVYGSGGNNVCSATVVVTQPYIPPYIPPTVTLAPTCVISISPSSIMNGGSATMSWSTTNASSMSINQGIGGVSISGGSRNISPSSN
;
A
#
# COMPACT_ATOMS: atom_id res chain seq x y z
N MET A 1 -5.09 30.21 42.97
CA MET A 1 -4.48 29.17 42.13
C MET A 1 -5.58 28.32 41.50
N LYS A 2 -5.85 28.50 40.20
CA LYS A 2 -6.70 27.60 39.41
C LYS A 2 -5.89 27.18 38.18
N LYS A 3 -5.75 25.86 38.01
CA LYS A 3 -4.97 25.20 36.97
C LYS A 3 -5.52 25.55 35.58
N LEU A 4 -4.63 25.92 34.66
CA LEU A 4 -4.88 25.92 33.23
C LEU A 4 -4.95 24.48 32.74
N THR A 5 -6.09 24.09 32.17
CA THR A 5 -6.25 22.82 31.44
C THR A 5 -5.74 23.04 30.02
N LYS A 6 -4.84 22.16 29.56
CA LYS A 6 -4.29 22.13 28.20
C LYS A 6 -5.44 22.13 27.17
N ILE A 7 -5.42 23.11 26.26
CA ILE A 7 -6.19 23.08 25.01
C ILE A 7 -5.36 22.26 24.03
N THR A 8 -5.88 21.09 23.65
CA THR A 8 -5.33 20.29 22.55
C THR A 8 -5.83 20.91 21.25
N ILE A 9 -4.93 21.51 20.47
CA ILE A 9 -5.20 21.95 19.11
C ILE A 9 -5.16 20.70 18.23
N ILE A 10 -6.32 20.29 17.72
CA ILE A 10 -6.42 19.27 16.67
C ILE A 10 -6.23 20.01 15.35
N THR A 11 -5.04 19.90 14.77
CA THR A 11 -4.76 20.42 13.43
C THR A 11 -5.29 19.40 12.42
N THR A 12 -6.42 19.69 11.77
CA THR A 12 -6.94 18.90 10.64
C THR A 12 -6.02 19.12 9.44
N LEU A 13 -5.32 18.05 9.01
CA LEU A 13 -4.53 18.02 7.79
C LEU A 13 -5.49 17.82 6.60
N THR A 14 -5.79 18.90 5.88
CA THR A 14 -6.61 18.86 4.66
C THR A 14 -5.80 18.23 3.52
N LEU A 15 -6.05 16.95 3.19
CA LEU A 15 -5.55 16.34 1.96
C LEU A 15 -6.46 16.76 0.79
N VAL A 16 -5.89 17.53 -0.14
CA VAL A 16 -6.54 17.87 -1.40
C VAL A 16 -6.41 16.65 -2.33
N PHE A 17 -7.49 15.91 -2.55
CA PHE A 17 -7.54 14.83 -3.54
C PHE A 17 -7.98 15.39 -4.90
N PHE A 18 -7.18 15.14 -5.94
CA PHE A 18 -7.60 15.34 -7.32
C PHE A 18 -8.66 14.29 -7.70
N SER A 19 -9.60 14.71 -8.54
CA SER A 19 -10.82 13.98 -8.90
C SER A 19 -10.55 12.84 -9.88
N GLY A 20 -10.50 11.60 -9.39
CA GLY A 20 -10.56 10.37 -10.18
C GLY A 20 -11.75 9.50 -9.72
N VAL A 21 -12.55 8.99 -10.67
CA VAL A 21 -13.72 8.16 -10.40
C VAL A 21 -13.25 6.72 -10.13
N PHE A 22 -13.47 6.20 -8.93
CA PHE A 22 -13.03 4.85 -8.54
C PHE A 22 -14.01 3.78 -9.00
N SER A 23 -13.50 2.78 -9.72
CA SER A 23 -14.17 1.51 -9.96
C SER A 23 -13.47 0.43 -9.16
N VAL A 24 -14.22 -0.36 -8.39
CA VAL A 24 -13.70 -1.59 -7.77
C VAL A 24 -13.77 -2.69 -8.84
N SER A 25 -12.64 -3.07 -9.41
CA SER A 25 -12.54 -4.29 -10.23
C SER A 25 -12.00 -5.44 -9.40
N ALA A 26 -12.74 -6.56 -9.39
CA ALA A 26 -12.23 -7.85 -8.97
C ALA A 26 -11.05 -8.27 -9.86
N TRP A 27 -10.10 -8.98 -9.24
CA TRP A 27 -8.80 -9.35 -9.77
C TRP A 27 -8.78 -9.90 -11.21
N GLY A 28 -7.83 -9.36 -11.98
CA GLY A 28 -7.35 -9.86 -13.26
C GLY A 28 -6.03 -9.16 -13.59
N GLY A 29 -4.92 -9.67 -13.05
CA GLY A 29 -3.59 -9.11 -13.26
C GLY A 29 -3.07 -9.35 -14.68
N GLY A 30 -2.62 -8.29 -15.34
CA GLY A 30 -1.93 -8.36 -16.63
C GLY A 30 -1.13 -7.10 -16.97
N GLY A 31 0.21 -7.25 -17.05
CA GLY A 31 1.22 -6.38 -17.68
C GLY A 31 1.47 -5.01 -17.02
N ASP A 32 2.66 -4.41 -16.96
CA ASP A 32 4.03 -4.69 -17.44
C ASP A 32 4.99 -3.75 -16.67
N GLY A 33 6.23 -4.20 -16.36
CA GLY A 33 7.36 -3.36 -15.91
C GLY A 33 7.41 -3.02 -14.42
N GLY A 34 8.15 -3.80 -13.62
CA GLY A 34 8.20 -3.80 -12.15
C GLY A 34 8.94 -2.66 -11.45
N GLY A 35 8.75 -2.56 -10.12
CA GLY A 35 9.48 -1.65 -9.23
C GLY A 35 8.61 -1.07 -8.10
N SER A 36 8.99 -1.36 -6.86
CA SER A 36 8.42 -0.84 -5.61
C SER A 36 8.60 0.69 -5.51
N CYS A 37 7.54 1.50 -5.44
CA CYS A 37 7.68 2.97 -5.49
C CYS A 37 6.78 3.73 -4.49
N PHE A 38 7.11 5.01 -4.25
CA PHE A 38 6.32 5.98 -3.47
C PHE A 38 5.86 7.15 -4.33
N LEU A 39 4.87 7.89 -3.87
CA LEU A 39 4.37 9.09 -4.55
C LEU A 39 5.23 10.33 -4.26
N ALA A 40 5.09 11.36 -5.09
CA ALA A 40 5.66 12.69 -4.81
C ALA A 40 5.22 13.23 -3.44
N GLY A 41 6.10 13.96 -2.77
CA GLY A 41 5.88 14.55 -1.45
C GLY A 41 6.17 13.62 -0.28
N THR A 42 6.46 12.32 -0.53
CA THR A 42 6.84 11.38 0.52
C THR A 42 8.09 11.85 1.27
N GLN A 43 7.99 11.99 2.59
CA GLN A 43 9.07 12.49 3.44
C GLN A 43 10.07 11.37 3.76
N ILE A 44 11.30 11.53 3.29
CA ILE A 44 12.42 10.62 3.54
C ILE A 44 13.23 11.13 4.72
N THR A 45 13.53 10.24 5.68
CA THR A 45 14.40 10.57 6.80
C THR A 45 15.87 10.55 6.36
N MET A 46 16.51 11.71 6.43
CA MET A 46 17.93 11.88 6.13
C MET A 46 18.79 11.40 7.31
N LYS A 47 20.08 11.15 7.06
CA LYS A 47 21.01 10.63 8.10
C LYS A 47 21.14 11.49 9.36
N ASP A 48 20.83 12.78 9.28
CA ASP A 48 20.91 13.75 10.38
C ASP A 48 19.55 13.95 11.07
N GLY A 49 18.54 13.18 10.67
CA GLY A 49 17.17 13.27 11.16
C GLY A 49 16.30 14.31 10.43
N SER A 50 16.86 15.10 9.51
CA SER A 50 16.04 16.02 8.71
C SER A 50 15.12 15.24 7.78
N LYS A 51 14.04 15.87 7.31
CA LYS A 51 13.16 15.30 6.29
C LYS A 51 13.43 15.94 4.94
N LYS A 52 13.43 15.13 3.88
CA LYS A 52 13.50 15.60 2.48
C LYS A 52 12.42 14.90 1.67
N VAL A 53 11.71 15.64 0.82
CA VAL A 53 10.72 15.02 -0.09
C VAL A 53 11.43 14.13 -1.11
N ILE A 54 10.82 12.99 -1.45
CA ILE A 54 11.46 11.93 -2.24
C ILE A 54 11.93 12.40 -3.62
N GLU A 55 11.18 13.29 -4.26
CA GLU A 55 11.51 13.86 -5.58
C GLU A 55 12.75 14.78 -5.57
N ASP A 56 13.14 15.29 -4.40
CA ASP A 56 14.32 16.15 -4.23
C ASP A 56 15.58 15.38 -3.80
N VAL A 57 15.45 14.09 -3.49
CA VAL A 57 16.58 13.22 -3.13
C VAL A 57 17.44 12.97 -4.36
N LYS A 58 18.76 13.07 -4.20
CA LYS A 58 19.73 12.92 -5.28
C LYS A 58 20.68 11.76 -5.03
N VAL A 59 21.25 11.19 -6.08
CA VAL A 59 22.37 10.24 -5.98
C VAL A 59 23.49 10.88 -5.15
N GLY A 60 24.00 10.13 -4.17
CA GLY A 60 24.99 10.58 -3.19
C GLY A 60 24.39 11.10 -1.88
N ASP A 61 23.08 11.37 -1.81
CA ASP A 61 22.41 11.72 -0.56
C ASP A 61 22.48 10.56 0.44
N LYS A 62 22.54 10.91 1.73
CA LYS A 62 22.62 9.95 2.83
C LYS A 62 21.30 9.90 3.60
N VAL A 63 20.62 8.77 3.51
CA VAL A 63 19.35 8.50 4.19
C VAL A 63 19.56 7.65 5.44
N LEU A 64 18.67 7.82 6.41
CA LEU A 64 18.66 6.99 7.60
C LEU A 64 18.06 5.63 7.25
N GLY A 65 18.82 4.57 7.47
CA GLY A 65 18.36 3.19 7.39
C GLY A 65 18.39 2.54 8.77
N TYR A 66 17.91 1.31 8.82
CA TYR A 66 17.94 0.51 10.04
C TYR A 66 18.12 -0.97 9.74
N ASP A 67 18.92 -1.62 10.58
CA ASP A 67 19.09 -3.06 10.63
C ASP A 67 18.38 -3.60 11.87
N PHE A 68 17.22 -4.22 11.66
CA PHE A 68 16.41 -4.79 12.75
C PHE A 68 16.93 -6.12 13.26
N ILE A 69 17.83 -6.80 12.53
CA ILE A 69 18.49 -8.01 13.01
C ILE A 69 19.54 -7.63 14.06
N ASN A 70 20.30 -6.56 13.81
CA ASN A 70 21.39 -6.10 14.67
C ASN A 70 21.03 -4.90 15.59
N ASP A 71 19.76 -4.49 15.61
CA ASP A 71 19.21 -3.35 16.35
C ASP A 71 20.04 -2.05 16.19
N LYS A 72 20.38 -1.70 14.94
CA LYS A 72 21.32 -0.60 14.65
C LYS A 72 20.85 0.32 13.53
N TYR A 73 20.93 1.64 13.77
CA TYR A 73 20.77 2.63 12.69
C TYR A 73 21.95 2.60 11.72
N LEU A 74 21.64 2.70 10.44
CA LEU A 74 22.59 2.71 9.35
C LEU A 74 22.53 4.05 8.61
N THR A 75 23.66 4.45 8.02
CA THR A 75 23.71 5.55 7.06
C THR A 75 23.81 4.94 5.67
N ASN A 76 22.69 4.96 4.93
CA ASN A 76 22.62 4.40 3.58
C ASN A 76 22.79 5.55 2.58
N THR A 77 23.59 5.33 1.54
CA THR A 77 23.85 6.32 0.48
C THR A 77 23.02 5.93 -0.74
N VAL A 78 22.26 6.87 -1.29
CA VAL A 78 21.47 6.66 -2.51
C VAL A 78 22.41 6.56 -3.70
N LEU A 79 22.38 5.43 -4.41
CA LEU A 79 23.28 5.15 -5.54
C LEU A 79 22.59 5.30 -6.88
N GLU A 80 21.30 4.98 -6.94
CA GLU A 80 20.50 5.03 -8.16
C GLU A 80 19.06 5.39 -7.82
N LEU A 81 18.43 6.18 -8.69
CA LEU A 81 17.05 6.64 -8.57
C LEU A 81 16.23 6.05 -9.72
N GLU A 82 14.97 5.77 -9.46
CA GLU A 82 13.98 5.36 -10.46
C GLU A 82 12.69 6.16 -10.26
N ASN A 83 12.07 6.57 -11.36
CA ASN A 83 10.87 7.38 -11.33
C ASN A 83 9.86 6.92 -12.40
N PRO A 84 9.25 5.74 -12.25
CA PRO A 84 8.30 5.21 -13.21
C PRO A 84 6.91 5.81 -13.01
N ILE A 85 6.10 5.81 -14.06
CA ILE A 85 4.66 6.06 -13.96
C ILE A 85 3.97 4.75 -13.58
N ARG A 86 3.12 4.79 -12.55
CA ARG A 86 2.37 3.64 -12.05
C ARG A 86 0.88 3.94 -12.09
N LYS A 87 0.08 2.95 -12.47
CA LYS A 87 -1.38 3.08 -12.52
C LYS A 87 -2.06 2.65 -11.23
N GLU A 88 -1.58 1.58 -10.61
CA GLU A 88 -2.12 1.12 -9.32
C GLU A 88 -1.19 1.57 -8.19
N TRP A 89 -1.74 2.20 -7.17
CA TRP A 89 -1.03 2.61 -5.97
C TRP A 89 -1.98 2.68 -4.78
N PHE A 90 -1.42 2.67 -3.57
CA PHE A 90 -2.16 2.44 -2.35
C PHE A 90 -1.92 3.52 -1.32
N ILE A 91 -2.95 3.82 -0.53
CA ILE A 91 -2.88 4.68 0.66
C ILE A 91 -3.00 3.79 1.89
N ILE A 92 -1.98 3.77 2.73
CA ILE A 92 -1.96 3.08 4.02
C ILE A 92 -2.09 4.13 5.12
N ILE A 93 -3.14 4.05 5.94
CA ILE A 93 -3.37 4.93 7.07
C ILE A 93 -3.01 4.20 8.36
N LEU A 94 -2.20 4.84 9.20
CA LEU A 94 -1.77 4.31 10.49
C LEU A 94 -2.48 5.00 11.65
N ASP A 95 -2.55 4.32 12.81
CA ASP A 95 -3.25 4.81 14.01
C ASP A 95 -2.65 6.10 14.62
N ASN A 96 -1.39 6.40 14.28
CA ASN A 96 -0.71 7.63 14.65
C ASN A 96 -0.95 8.81 13.67
N ASN A 97 -1.88 8.64 12.73
CA ASN A 97 -2.20 9.57 11.63
C ASN A 97 -1.13 9.68 10.53
N THR A 98 -0.15 8.79 10.50
CA THR A 98 0.78 8.67 9.36
C THR A 98 0.02 8.13 8.14
N ILE A 99 0.29 8.70 6.98
CA ILE A 99 -0.30 8.29 5.70
C ILE A 99 0.83 7.94 4.75
N LEU A 100 0.99 6.65 4.46
CA LEU A 100 2.00 6.15 3.53
C LEU A 100 1.35 5.86 2.18
N LYS A 101 1.93 6.39 1.09
CA LYS A 101 1.43 6.21 -0.27
C LYS A 101 2.45 5.45 -1.12
N THR A 102 2.12 4.23 -1.53
CA THR A 102 3.10 3.27 -2.08
C THR A 102 2.47 2.35 -3.14
N THR A 103 3.28 1.68 -3.96
CA THR A 103 2.81 0.56 -4.81
C THR A 103 2.52 -0.70 -3.98
N ASP A 104 1.81 -1.66 -4.57
CA ASP A 104 1.44 -2.94 -3.95
C ASP A 104 2.64 -3.82 -3.58
N ASP A 105 3.68 -3.79 -4.40
CA ASP A 105 4.87 -4.62 -4.32
C ASP A 105 6.00 -4.04 -3.46
N HIS A 106 5.73 -3.01 -2.65
CA HIS A 106 6.74 -2.35 -1.83
C HIS A 106 6.95 -3.07 -0.49
N PRO A 107 8.17 -3.57 -0.18
CA PRO A 107 8.44 -4.20 1.10
C PRO A 107 8.53 -3.16 2.24
N ILE A 108 7.70 -3.35 3.25
CA ILE A 108 7.59 -2.55 4.47
C ILE A 108 7.86 -3.50 5.64
N TYR A 109 8.58 -3.04 6.68
CA TYR A 109 8.78 -3.89 7.85
C TYR A 109 7.50 -3.97 8.68
N ILE A 110 7.02 -5.19 8.92
CA ILE A 110 5.78 -5.47 9.63
C ILE A 110 6.02 -6.39 10.83
N GLU A 111 5.24 -6.18 11.89
CA GLU A 111 5.05 -7.11 13.00
C GLU A 111 3.57 -7.53 13.05
N LYS A 112 3.29 -8.80 13.35
CA LYS A 112 1.92 -9.34 13.45
C LYS A 112 1.64 -9.88 14.84
N GLU A 113 0.36 -9.97 15.20
CA GLU A 113 -0.07 -10.54 16.50
C GLU A 113 0.38 -11.98 16.71
N ASN A 114 0.55 -12.76 15.62
CA ASN A 114 1.07 -14.12 15.68
C ASN A 114 2.59 -14.20 15.95
N GLY A 115 3.25 -13.07 16.20
CA GLY A 115 4.68 -12.98 16.49
C GLY A 115 5.57 -12.88 15.25
N TYR A 116 5.02 -12.89 14.03
CA TYR A 116 5.80 -12.65 12.82
C TYR A 116 6.46 -11.27 12.86
N LYS A 117 7.75 -11.23 12.49
CA LYS A 117 8.52 -10.00 12.32
C LYS A 117 9.35 -10.12 11.05
N GLY A 118 9.18 -9.20 10.12
CA GLY A 118 9.89 -9.25 8.85
C GLY A 118 9.31 -8.32 7.82
N TRP A 119 9.71 -8.51 6.56
CA TRP A 119 9.20 -7.72 5.45
C TRP A 119 7.82 -8.19 5.03
N GLY A 120 6.94 -7.24 4.72
CA GLY A 120 5.63 -7.49 4.13
C GLY A 120 5.27 -6.49 3.05
N SER A 121 4.31 -6.83 2.19
CA SER A 121 3.79 -5.93 1.15
C SER A 121 2.32 -6.22 0.87
N ILE A 122 1.64 -5.31 0.17
CA ILE A 122 0.22 -5.47 -0.17
C ILE A 122 0.02 -6.59 -1.20
N ASP A 123 0.98 -6.81 -2.11
CA ASP A 123 1.01 -8.00 -2.96
C ASP A 123 2.40 -8.69 -2.85
N PRO A 124 2.51 -9.73 -2.01
CA PRO A 124 3.74 -10.51 -1.89
C PRO A 124 4.19 -11.21 -3.18
N GLN A 125 3.25 -11.61 -4.04
CA GLN A 125 3.60 -12.27 -5.31
C GLN A 125 4.18 -11.25 -6.30
N ALA A 126 3.62 -10.05 -6.36
CA ALA A 126 4.20 -8.94 -7.10
C ALA A 126 5.59 -8.58 -6.56
N THR A 127 5.77 -8.56 -5.23
CA THR A 127 7.09 -8.36 -4.61
C THR A 127 8.09 -9.42 -5.06
N PHE A 128 7.72 -10.70 -4.97
CA PHE A 128 8.58 -11.81 -5.38
C PHE A 128 8.94 -11.71 -6.87
N LYS A 129 7.94 -11.51 -7.75
CA LYS A 129 8.14 -11.44 -9.21
C LYS A 129 8.98 -10.24 -9.63
N ASN A 130 8.68 -9.06 -9.08
CA ASN A 130 9.38 -7.83 -9.44
C ASN A 130 10.77 -7.76 -8.77
N SER A 131 11.06 -8.69 -7.83
CA SER A 131 12.35 -9.11 -7.24
C SER A 131 13.64 -8.68 -7.92
N GLY A 132 13.80 -9.21 -9.12
CA GLY A 132 15.11 -9.63 -9.61
C GLY A 132 15.58 -10.95 -8.97
N TRP A 133 15.44 -11.13 -7.64
CA TRP A 133 16.00 -12.26 -6.87
C TRP A 133 15.01 -13.06 -6.00
N GLY A 134 13.70 -12.76 -6.05
CA GLY A 134 12.69 -13.55 -5.35
C GLY A 134 12.62 -13.31 -3.84
N MET A 135 12.58 -12.04 -3.41
CA MET A 135 12.36 -11.66 -2.02
C MET A 135 10.96 -12.15 -1.56
N GLU A 136 10.95 -13.12 -0.67
CA GLU A 136 9.74 -13.58 0.00
C GLU A 136 9.36 -12.63 1.14
N VAL A 137 8.13 -12.17 1.12
CA VAL A 137 7.57 -11.24 2.12
C VAL A 137 6.20 -11.74 2.56
N SER A 138 5.77 -11.33 3.75
CA SER A 138 4.41 -11.66 4.23
C SER A 138 3.37 -10.71 3.64
N GLN A 139 2.13 -11.15 3.56
CA GLN A 139 0.99 -10.29 3.19
C GLN A 139 0.81 -9.20 4.24
N LEU A 140 0.93 -7.93 3.86
CA LEU A 140 0.53 -6.79 4.67
C LEU A 140 -0.99 -6.61 4.59
N GLN A 141 -1.62 -6.39 5.73
CA GLN A 141 -3.07 -6.15 5.82
C GLN A 141 -3.39 -5.21 6.99
N SER A 142 -4.62 -4.67 7.02
CA SER A 142 -5.11 -3.93 8.20
C SER A 142 -5.00 -4.80 9.46
N GLY A 143 -4.64 -4.17 10.56
CA GLY A 143 -4.38 -4.83 11.84
C GLY A 143 -2.90 -5.17 12.09
N ASP A 144 -2.09 -5.30 11.03
CA ASP A 144 -0.63 -5.46 11.16
C ASP A 144 0.01 -4.19 11.73
N TYR A 145 1.21 -4.32 12.30
CA TYR A 145 1.95 -3.20 12.89
C TYR A 145 3.16 -2.83 12.05
N LEU A 146 3.34 -1.53 11.78
CA LEU A 146 4.52 -1.00 11.11
C LEU A 146 5.51 -0.46 12.13
N LYS A 147 6.80 -0.67 11.87
CA LYS A 147 7.87 -0.17 12.73
C LYS A 147 8.30 1.23 12.30
N THR A 148 8.32 2.15 13.26
CA THR A 148 8.71 3.55 13.01
C THR A 148 10.20 3.77 13.23
N GLU A 149 10.70 4.92 12.79
CA GLU A 149 12.08 5.38 13.01
C GLU A 149 12.45 5.53 14.49
N ASN A 150 11.46 5.64 15.38
CA ASN A 150 11.65 5.66 16.83
C ASN A 150 11.57 4.27 17.47
N LYS A 151 11.50 3.21 16.65
CA LYS A 151 11.30 1.80 17.06
C LYS A 151 9.93 1.51 17.68
N GLU A 152 9.00 2.47 17.63
CA GLU A 152 7.62 2.27 18.06
C GLU A 152 6.85 1.46 17.02
N LEU A 153 5.79 0.80 17.46
CA LEU A 153 4.83 0.11 16.58
C LEU A 153 3.61 1.00 16.40
N THR A 154 3.15 1.12 15.16
CA THR A 154 1.92 1.82 14.80
C THR A 154 1.06 0.89 13.96
N GLN A 155 -0.23 0.78 14.29
CA GLN A 155 -1.11 -0.18 13.63
C GLN A 155 -1.58 0.33 12.28
N VAL A 156 -1.66 -0.55 11.28
CA VAL A 156 -2.32 -0.29 10.01
C VAL A 156 -3.83 -0.29 10.23
N VAL A 157 -4.43 0.88 10.10
CA VAL A 157 -5.88 1.08 10.25
C VAL A 157 -6.61 0.69 8.97
N SER A 158 -6.10 1.16 7.82
CA SER A 158 -6.75 0.93 6.52
C SER A 158 -5.76 1.02 5.36
N ILE A 159 -6.11 0.33 4.27
CA ILE A 159 -5.37 0.31 3.01
C ILE A 159 -6.39 0.57 1.89
N PHE A 160 -6.14 1.56 1.04
CA PHE A 160 -7.00 1.92 -0.10
C PHE A 160 -6.24 1.74 -1.39
N ASN A 161 -6.85 1.13 -2.42
CA ASN A 161 -6.31 1.10 -3.77
C ASN A 161 -6.80 2.31 -4.58
N ILE A 162 -5.90 2.91 -5.36
CA ILE A 162 -6.16 3.96 -6.34
C ILE A 162 -5.63 3.49 -7.69
N SER A 163 -6.53 3.45 -8.68
CA SER A 163 -6.23 3.11 -10.08
C SER A 163 -6.18 4.38 -10.94
N GLU A 164 -5.10 5.13 -10.81
CA GLU A 164 -4.83 6.35 -11.57
C GLU A 164 -3.33 6.43 -11.91
N GLU A 165 -3.00 6.76 -13.16
CA GLU A 165 -1.62 6.97 -13.58
C GLU A 165 -0.99 8.14 -12.82
N ILE A 166 0.05 7.84 -12.05
CA ILE A 166 0.77 8.82 -11.25
C ILE A 166 2.27 8.63 -11.37
N GLN A 167 3.00 9.74 -11.33
CA GLN A 167 4.46 9.73 -11.23
C GLN A 167 4.86 9.19 -9.85
N THR A 168 5.67 8.14 -9.84
CA THR A 168 6.22 7.56 -8.60
C THR A 168 7.74 7.69 -8.58
N TYR A 169 8.33 7.47 -7.40
CA TYR A 169 9.76 7.62 -7.12
C TYR A 169 10.21 6.44 -6.26
N ASN A 170 11.41 5.95 -6.53
CA ASN A 170 12.08 4.94 -5.73
C ASN A 170 13.59 5.18 -5.74
N PHE A 171 14.26 4.72 -4.69
CA PHE A 171 15.70 4.54 -4.72
C PHE A 171 15.94 3.18 -5.32
N LYS A 172 16.44 3.11 -6.55
CA LYS A 172 16.67 1.83 -7.18
C LYS A 172 17.77 1.07 -6.46
N HIS A 173 18.87 1.72 -6.07
CA HIS A 173 19.97 1.12 -5.30
C HIS A 173 20.35 2.03 -4.11
N VAL A 174 20.53 1.44 -2.92
CA VAL A 174 21.02 2.14 -1.71
C VAL A 174 22.12 1.29 -1.05
N THR A 175 23.15 1.91 -0.45
CA THR A 175 24.22 1.12 0.19
C THR A 175 23.72 0.34 1.42
N ASN A 176 24.52 -0.62 1.89
CA ASN A 176 24.30 -1.46 3.07
C ASN A 176 23.13 -2.44 2.87
N ASN A 177 22.06 -2.33 3.66
CA ASN A 177 20.95 -3.27 3.68
C ASN A 177 19.72 -2.77 2.89
N ASN A 178 19.91 -1.79 2.01
CA ASN A 178 18.84 -1.23 1.17
C ASN A 178 17.61 -0.68 1.93
N SER A 179 17.67 -0.49 3.25
CA SER A 179 16.54 0.05 4.01
C SER A 179 16.59 1.57 4.15
N PHE A 180 15.44 2.19 4.32
CA PHE A 180 15.33 3.61 4.65
C PHE A 180 13.98 3.89 5.31
N PHE A 181 13.79 5.11 5.80
CA PHE A 181 12.52 5.53 6.36
C PHE A 181 11.77 6.46 5.41
N ALA A 182 10.53 6.09 5.09
CA ALA A 182 9.57 6.87 4.31
C ALA A 182 8.35 7.15 5.20
N GLU A 183 7.98 8.42 5.34
CA GLU A 183 6.98 8.88 6.33
C GLU A 183 7.27 8.37 7.76
N GLY A 184 8.56 8.20 8.08
CA GLY A 184 9.00 7.65 9.38
C GLY A 184 8.76 6.16 9.56
N VAL A 185 8.33 5.43 8.53
CA VAL A 185 8.13 3.97 8.52
C VAL A 185 9.31 3.29 7.82
N LEU A 186 9.78 2.17 8.36
CA LEU A 186 10.88 1.42 7.72
C LEU A 186 10.40 0.69 6.47
N VAL A 187 11.10 0.95 5.37
CA VAL A 187 10.86 0.34 4.05
C VAL A 187 12.17 -0.18 3.46
N HIS A 188 12.06 -1.01 2.42
CA HIS A 188 13.20 -1.64 1.76
C HIS A 188 13.18 -1.43 0.26
N ASN A 189 14.32 -1.06 -0.31
CA ASN A 189 14.53 -1.01 -1.74
C ASN A 189 14.92 -2.38 -2.31
N LYS A 190 14.35 -2.74 -3.44
CA LYS A 190 14.56 -3.99 -4.15
C LYS A 190 15.84 -4.11 -5.01
N GLY A 191 16.55 -3.05 -5.39
CA GLY A 191 17.68 -3.14 -6.34
C GLY A 191 19.11 -3.15 -5.74
N GLY A 192 19.89 -4.19 -6.08
CA GLY A 192 21.38 -4.35 -6.07
C GLY A 192 22.09 -4.46 -4.70
N ASP A 193 23.10 -5.30 -4.43
CA ASP A 193 23.75 -6.48 -5.04
C ASP A 193 24.38 -7.30 -3.87
N SER A 194 24.48 -8.61 -4.09
CA SER A 194 25.23 -9.67 -3.40
C SER A 194 26.36 -9.23 -2.45
N GLY A 195 26.15 -9.38 -1.14
CA GLY A 195 27.24 -9.21 -0.17
C GLY A 195 26.84 -9.27 1.29
N ILE A 196 26.66 -10.50 1.80
CA ILE A 196 26.63 -10.88 3.22
C ILE A 196 25.30 -10.63 3.97
N GLY A 197 24.55 -11.72 4.20
CA GLY A 197 24.00 -11.98 5.54
C GLY A 197 22.50 -11.80 5.80
N GLY A 198 21.61 -12.08 4.85
CA GLY A 198 20.18 -12.29 5.15
C GLY A 198 19.92 -13.71 5.69
N GLY A 199 20.46 -14.01 6.87
CA GLY A 199 20.20 -15.28 7.55
C GLY A 199 18.73 -15.39 7.94
N SER A 200 18.15 -16.53 7.58
CA SER A 200 16.82 -17.00 7.95
C SER A 200 16.55 -16.76 9.45
N GLY A 201 15.60 -15.88 9.76
CA GLY A 201 15.03 -15.75 11.10
C GLY A 201 14.02 -16.87 11.36
N GLY A 202 14.50 -18.11 11.42
CA GLY A 202 13.76 -19.23 11.99
C GLY A 202 14.32 -19.55 13.37
N ASP A 203 13.76 -18.93 14.41
CA ASP A 203 13.98 -19.38 15.78
C ASP A 203 12.79 -20.25 16.21
N SER A 204 13.06 -21.54 16.38
CA SER A 204 12.26 -22.46 17.17
C SER A 204 13.24 -23.44 17.80
N GLY A 205 13.89 -23.01 18.89
CA GLY A 205 14.67 -23.90 19.74
C GLY A 205 13.83 -25.02 20.34
N ILE A 206 14.21 -26.27 20.05
CA ILE A 206 14.02 -27.41 20.95
C ILE A 206 15.31 -28.24 20.90
N GLY A 207 15.99 -28.34 22.05
CA GLY A 207 17.21 -29.10 22.21
C GLY A 207 16.98 -30.61 22.13
N GLY A 208 17.78 -31.29 21.32
CA GLY A 208 17.99 -32.73 21.39
C GLY A 208 19.23 -33.05 22.23
N PRO A 209 19.18 -34.03 23.15
CA PRO A 209 20.38 -34.46 23.86
C PRO A 209 21.26 -35.34 22.98
N ALA A 210 22.55 -35.25 23.26
CA ALA A 210 23.65 -36.01 22.69
C ALA A 210 23.58 -37.52 22.97
N GLY A 211 24.21 -38.29 22.08
CA GLY A 211 24.61 -39.69 22.26
C GLY A 211 24.39 -40.47 20.97
N GLY A 212 25.33 -41.19 20.38
CA GLY A 212 26.74 -41.45 20.66
C GLY A 212 27.22 -42.25 19.44
N ASP A 213 28.31 -41.80 18.84
CA ASP A 213 28.96 -42.51 17.74
C ASP A 213 29.76 -43.69 18.30
N SER A 214 29.48 -44.88 17.78
CA SER A 214 30.36 -46.04 17.92
C SER A 214 30.31 -46.83 16.62
N GLY A 215 31.25 -46.52 15.74
CA GLY A 215 31.53 -47.31 14.55
C GLY A 215 32.12 -48.68 14.85
N ILE A 216 31.75 -49.67 14.04
CA ILE A 216 32.49 -50.90 13.66
C ILE A 216 31.85 -51.26 12.30
N GLY A 217 32.50 -51.20 11.15
CA GLY A 217 33.64 -52.00 10.72
C GLY A 217 33.20 -52.77 9.48
N GLY A 218 33.70 -52.39 8.30
CA GLY A 218 33.41 -53.09 7.05
C GLY A 218 34.13 -54.43 6.96
N ALA A 219 33.52 -55.39 6.27
CA ALA A 219 34.21 -56.48 5.59
C ALA A 219 33.37 -56.97 4.42
N ALA A 220 33.98 -56.97 3.24
CA ALA A 220 33.51 -57.59 2.02
C ALA A 220 34.11 -59.01 1.88
N GLY A 221 33.45 -59.86 1.09
CA GLY A 221 33.90 -61.19 0.66
C GLY A 221 33.13 -62.30 1.39
N GLY A 222 32.37 -63.19 0.77
CA GLY A 222 32.48 -63.75 -0.57
C GLY A 222 32.79 -65.24 -0.41
N ASP A 223 31.78 -66.11 -0.53
CA ASP A 223 31.98 -67.50 -0.91
C ASP A 223 30.71 -68.06 -1.58
N SER A 224 30.94 -68.74 -2.70
CA SER A 224 29.97 -69.43 -3.55
C SER A 224 30.42 -70.88 -3.61
N GLY A 225 29.61 -71.84 -3.17
CA GLY A 225 30.02 -73.24 -3.34
C GLY A 225 29.15 -74.34 -2.74
N ILE A 226 28.14 -74.77 -3.51
CA ILE A 226 27.77 -76.18 -3.78
C ILE A 226 27.21 -77.03 -2.61
N GLY A 227 25.90 -77.33 -2.73
CA GLY A 227 25.43 -78.70 -2.99
C GLY A 227 25.23 -79.66 -1.80
N SER A 228 23.99 -79.75 -1.34
CA SER A 228 23.43 -81.01 -0.83
C SER A 228 21.93 -81.09 -1.16
N THR A 229 21.55 -82.27 -1.67
CA THR A 229 20.26 -82.69 -2.26
C THR A 229 19.03 -82.60 -1.33
N PRO A 230 17.80 -82.60 -1.89
CA PRO A 230 16.58 -82.29 -1.15
C PRO A 230 16.06 -83.47 -0.32
N ASN A 231 15.63 -83.19 0.92
CA ASN A 231 14.82 -84.09 1.72
C ASN A 231 13.33 -83.86 1.38
N PRO A 232 12.57 -84.86 0.91
CA PRO A 232 11.14 -84.72 0.69
C PRO A 232 10.41 -85.23 1.93
N ASP A 233 10.09 -84.34 2.87
CA ASP A 233 8.97 -84.59 3.77
C ASP A 233 8.24 -83.28 4.07
N GLN A 234 7.03 -83.21 3.53
CA GLN A 234 6.08 -82.14 3.70
C GLN A 234 5.26 -82.44 4.96
N THR A 235 5.41 -81.59 5.97
CA THR A 235 4.24 -81.17 6.76
C THR A 235 4.13 -79.67 6.63
N SER A 236 3.45 -79.22 5.58
CA SER A 236 2.98 -77.84 5.44
C SER A 236 2.03 -77.53 6.60
N GLY A 237 2.57 -76.90 7.64
CA GLY A 237 1.76 -76.04 8.50
C GLY A 237 1.08 -74.96 7.65
N PRO A 238 -0.02 -74.35 8.13
CA PRO A 238 -0.70 -73.31 7.37
C PRO A 238 0.33 -72.24 6.98
N LEU A 239 0.38 -71.88 5.70
CA LEU A 239 1.17 -70.76 5.21
C LEU A 239 0.76 -69.54 6.03
N VAL A 240 1.62 -69.09 6.94
CA VAL A 240 1.42 -67.81 7.62
C VAL A 240 1.62 -66.76 6.54
N VAL A 241 0.54 -66.22 5.99
CA VAL A 241 0.60 -65.01 5.17
C VAL A 241 1.14 -63.93 6.10
N GLN A 242 2.37 -63.49 5.84
CA GLN A 242 2.98 -62.41 6.62
C GLN A 242 2.27 -61.12 6.24
N ASN A 243 1.41 -60.61 7.12
CA ASN A 243 0.81 -59.28 7.01
C ASN A 243 1.87 -58.22 7.37
N TYR A 244 2.04 -57.24 6.48
CA TYR A 244 2.86 -56.06 6.71
C TYR A 244 2.01 -54.82 7.00
N THR A 245 2.37 -54.11 8.08
CA THR A 245 1.72 -52.85 8.43
C THR A 245 1.85 -51.81 7.31
N PRO A 246 0.76 -51.07 6.98
CA PRO A 246 0.81 -49.99 6.00
C PRO A 246 1.90 -48.95 6.26
N VAL A 247 2.38 -48.32 5.19
CA VAL A 247 3.39 -47.25 5.24
C VAL A 247 2.83 -46.01 4.58
N GLY A 248 3.14 -44.83 5.12
CA GLY A 248 2.67 -43.56 4.57
C GLY A 248 3.28 -42.34 5.24
N ASN A 249 2.81 -41.16 4.83
CA ASN A 249 3.18 -39.89 5.44
C ASN A 249 2.03 -38.87 5.30
N PHE A 250 1.78 -38.11 6.38
CA PHE A 250 0.84 -36.99 6.41
C PHE A 250 1.58 -35.67 6.19
N GLU A 251 1.46 -35.15 4.96
CA GLU A 251 2.32 -34.10 4.44
C GLU A 251 1.80 -32.69 4.75
N SER A 252 0.50 -32.44 4.53
CA SER A 252 -0.07 -31.10 4.70
C SER A 252 -1.54 -31.11 5.11
N ALA A 253 -1.95 -30.03 5.79
CA ALA A 253 -3.33 -29.78 6.20
C ALA A 253 -3.62 -28.28 6.15
N SER A 254 -4.77 -27.90 5.63
CA SER A 254 -5.24 -26.51 5.60
C SER A 254 -6.75 -26.45 5.81
N CYS A 255 -7.25 -25.38 6.40
CA CYS A 255 -8.67 -25.15 6.57
C CYS A 255 -9.14 -23.93 5.79
N SER A 256 -10.21 -24.09 5.03
CA SER A 256 -10.88 -22.99 4.32
C SER A 256 -12.38 -23.16 4.44
N SER A 257 -13.08 -22.10 4.88
CA SER A 257 -14.54 -22.05 4.95
C SER A 257 -15.16 -23.25 5.68
N GLY A 258 -14.58 -23.63 6.83
CA GLY A 258 -15.05 -24.76 7.65
C GLY A 258 -14.80 -26.15 7.04
N THR A 259 -13.90 -26.28 6.07
CA THR A 259 -13.46 -27.57 5.52
C THR A 259 -11.95 -27.70 5.65
N ILE A 260 -11.49 -28.78 6.30
CA ILE A 260 -10.07 -29.15 6.33
C ILE A 260 -9.76 -30.02 5.11
N THR A 261 -8.74 -29.64 4.35
CA THR A 261 -8.15 -30.47 3.28
C THR A 261 -6.79 -31.00 3.75
N LEU A 262 -6.60 -32.32 3.62
CA LEU A 262 -5.44 -33.06 4.10
C LEU A 262 -4.80 -33.79 2.93
N ASN A 263 -3.47 -33.69 2.78
CA ASN A 263 -2.76 -34.38 1.72
C ASN A 263 -1.63 -35.25 2.27
N GLY A 264 -1.34 -36.33 1.55
CA GLY A 264 -0.24 -37.23 1.87
C GLY A 264 -0.22 -38.43 0.94
N TRP A 265 0.41 -39.50 1.39
CA TRP A 265 0.40 -40.79 0.71
C TRP A 265 0.40 -41.94 1.71
N ALA A 266 -0.16 -43.09 1.31
CA ALA A 266 -0.01 -44.35 2.01
C ALA A 266 -0.24 -45.53 1.07
N PHE A 267 0.41 -46.66 1.36
CA PHE A 267 0.18 -47.94 0.70
C PHE A 267 0.38 -49.09 1.69
N ASP A 268 -0.13 -50.25 1.33
CA ASP A 268 -0.01 -51.48 2.10
C ASP A 268 0.96 -52.42 1.37
N PRO A 269 2.10 -52.82 2.00
CA PRO A 269 3.07 -53.72 1.36
C PRO A 269 2.50 -55.10 1.02
N ASP A 270 1.39 -55.52 1.63
CA ASP A 270 0.70 -56.77 1.27
C ASP A 270 0.02 -56.68 -0.11
N SER A 271 -0.32 -55.46 -0.54
CA SER A 271 -1.05 -55.19 -1.77
C SER A 271 -0.49 -53.95 -2.49
N ILE A 272 0.77 -54.06 -2.96
CA ILE A 272 1.58 -52.98 -3.54
C ILE A 272 1.01 -52.28 -4.79
N SER A 273 -0.14 -52.69 -5.32
CA SER A 273 -0.84 -52.05 -6.43
C SER A 273 -2.19 -51.45 -6.06
N GLN A 274 -2.67 -51.73 -4.84
CA GLN A 274 -4.01 -51.38 -4.38
C GLN A 274 -3.96 -50.08 -3.56
N SER A 275 -4.95 -49.22 -3.79
CA SER A 275 -5.15 -48.04 -2.95
C SER A 275 -5.85 -48.44 -1.65
N ILE A 276 -5.39 -47.85 -0.54
CA ILE A 276 -5.89 -48.15 0.80
C ILE A 276 -6.72 -47.02 1.38
N GLY A 277 -7.51 -47.34 2.41
CA GLY A 277 -8.29 -46.35 3.15
C GLY A 277 -7.41 -45.44 4.00
N ILE A 278 -7.84 -44.19 4.17
CA ILE A 278 -7.25 -43.20 5.06
C ILE A 278 -8.35 -42.76 6.02
N HIS A 279 -8.13 -42.95 7.31
CA HIS A 279 -9.06 -42.54 8.37
C HIS A 279 -8.51 -41.34 9.12
N ILE A 280 -9.39 -40.39 9.42
CA ILE A 280 -9.04 -39.10 10.00
C ILE A 280 -9.80 -38.92 11.29
N TYR A 281 -9.09 -38.55 12.33
CA TYR A 281 -9.62 -38.34 13.66
C TYR A 281 -9.22 -36.96 14.17
N GLU A 282 -10.17 -36.28 14.79
CA GLU A 282 -9.97 -35.03 15.51
C GLU A 282 -10.08 -35.31 17.01
N GLY A 283 -8.95 -35.21 17.72
CA GLY A 283 -8.88 -35.55 19.15
C GLY A 283 -9.34 -36.99 19.45
N SER A 284 -10.21 -37.15 20.46
CA SER A 284 -10.77 -38.44 20.89
C SER A 284 -12.17 -38.74 20.32
N ASN A 285 -12.70 -37.89 19.44
CA ASN A 285 -14.13 -37.85 19.10
C ASN A 285 -14.56 -38.83 18.00
N GLY A 286 -13.94 -40.00 17.92
CA GLY A 286 -14.25 -40.98 16.87
C GLY A 286 -13.84 -40.50 15.47
N LEU A 287 -14.28 -41.22 14.42
CA LEU A 287 -13.87 -40.97 13.04
C LEU A 287 -14.49 -39.65 12.53
N SER A 288 -13.65 -38.66 12.26
CA SER A 288 -14.04 -37.33 11.74
C SER A 288 -14.20 -37.31 10.22
N GLY A 289 -13.46 -38.15 9.51
CA GLY A 289 -13.56 -38.27 8.07
C GLY A 289 -12.76 -39.47 7.54
N SER A 290 -12.97 -39.81 6.28
CA SER A 290 -12.14 -40.81 5.59
C SER A 290 -12.07 -40.55 4.10
N CYS A 291 -11.00 -41.02 3.48
CA CYS A 291 -10.89 -41.08 2.02
C CYS A 291 -10.03 -42.27 1.58
N VAL A 292 -9.66 -42.34 0.30
CA VAL A 292 -8.83 -43.41 -0.27
C VAL A 292 -7.56 -42.80 -0.85
N ALA A 293 -6.43 -43.48 -0.68
CA ALA A 293 -5.14 -43.12 -1.25
C ALA A 293 -5.05 -43.50 -2.74
N ASN A 294 -5.89 -42.90 -3.59
CA ASN A 294 -6.07 -43.25 -5.00
C ASN A 294 -5.48 -42.24 -6.01
N LEU A 295 -4.68 -41.28 -5.55
CA LEU A 295 -3.99 -40.31 -6.40
C LEU A 295 -2.60 -40.80 -6.82
N PRO A 296 -2.11 -40.41 -8.01
CA PRO A 296 -0.80 -40.83 -8.48
C PRO A 296 0.34 -40.19 -7.66
N ARG A 297 1.31 -41.01 -7.25
CA ARG A 297 2.55 -40.59 -6.59
C ARG A 297 3.74 -41.37 -7.13
N VAL A 298 4.19 -40.97 -8.32
CA VAL A 298 5.29 -41.63 -9.05
C VAL A 298 6.60 -41.61 -8.26
N ASP A 299 6.82 -40.53 -7.50
CA ASP A 299 7.92 -40.39 -6.56
C ASP A 299 7.92 -41.50 -5.48
N VAL A 300 6.75 -41.78 -4.88
CA VAL A 300 6.58 -42.85 -3.89
C VAL A 300 6.77 -44.22 -4.54
N ASN A 301 6.19 -44.45 -5.71
CA ASN A 301 6.33 -45.71 -6.44
C ASN A 301 7.80 -46.03 -6.73
N ASN A 302 8.57 -45.04 -7.18
CA ASN A 302 10.00 -45.21 -7.45
C ASN A 302 10.82 -45.43 -6.19
N ALA A 303 10.51 -44.73 -5.10
CA ALA A 303 11.26 -44.82 -3.84
C ALA A 303 11.08 -46.18 -3.15
N TYR A 304 9.87 -46.75 -3.21
CA TYR A 304 9.51 -47.99 -2.50
C TYR A 304 9.38 -49.22 -3.41
N GLY A 305 9.54 -49.07 -4.73
CA GLY A 305 9.43 -50.17 -5.69
C GLY A 305 8.00 -50.72 -5.81
N VAL A 306 7.00 -49.87 -5.62
CA VAL A 306 5.56 -50.22 -5.65
C VAL A 306 4.87 -49.68 -6.90
N SER A 307 3.60 -50.04 -7.12
CA SER A 307 2.86 -49.69 -8.34
C SER A 307 1.46 -49.16 -8.03
N GLY A 308 0.78 -48.53 -8.99
CA GLY A 308 -0.56 -47.99 -8.74
C GLY A 308 -0.55 -46.62 -8.06
N ASN A 309 -1.66 -46.30 -7.39
CA ASN A 309 -1.90 -44.98 -6.81
C ASN A 309 -1.90 -45.05 -5.29
N HIS A 310 -1.16 -44.13 -4.67
CA HIS A 310 -0.90 -44.12 -3.23
C HIS A 310 -1.01 -42.73 -2.59
N GLY A 311 -1.26 -41.66 -3.36
CA GLY A 311 -1.52 -40.33 -2.82
C GLY A 311 -2.96 -40.18 -2.34
N TYR A 312 -3.20 -39.32 -1.34
CA TYR A 312 -4.55 -38.95 -0.91
C TYR A 312 -4.70 -37.43 -0.78
N SER A 313 -5.93 -36.96 -1.01
CA SER A 313 -6.41 -35.60 -0.70
C SER A 313 -7.79 -35.74 -0.06
N CYS A 314 -7.85 -35.75 1.27
CA CYS A 314 -9.11 -35.92 2.00
C CYS A 314 -9.70 -34.58 2.43
N ASN A 315 -11.03 -34.41 2.32
CA ASN A 315 -11.75 -33.25 2.83
C ASN A 315 -12.58 -33.64 4.06
N VAL A 316 -12.52 -32.83 5.12
CA VAL A 316 -13.32 -32.96 6.34
C VAL A 316 -14.15 -31.68 6.49
N PRO A 317 -15.44 -31.69 6.12
CA PRO A 317 -16.32 -30.52 6.17
C PRO A 317 -16.89 -30.29 7.58
N ASN A 318 -17.58 -29.16 7.76
CA ASN A 318 -18.30 -28.76 8.98
C ASN A 318 -17.40 -28.63 10.22
N ILE A 319 -16.15 -28.23 10.00
CA ILE A 319 -15.22 -27.92 11.09
C ILE A 319 -15.56 -26.54 11.65
N SER A 320 -15.76 -26.46 12.96
CA SER A 320 -15.95 -25.18 13.66
C SER A 320 -14.73 -24.28 13.53
N ASP A 321 -14.89 -22.98 13.75
CA ASP A 321 -13.73 -22.12 13.91
C ASP A 321 -12.92 -22.52 15.16
N GLY A 322 -11.59 -22.43 15.05
CA GLY A 322 -10.69 -22.76 16.14
C GLY A 322 -9.44 -23.54 15.71
N THR A 323 -8.70 -24.03 16.70
CA THR A 323 -7.54 -24.89 16.48
C THR A 323 -7.94 -26.35 16.65
N HIS A 324 -7.64 -27.17 15.65
CA HIS A 324 -7.99 -28.59 15.56
C HIS A 324 -6.73 -29.44 15.54
N SER A 325 -6.76 -30.59 16.20
CA SER A 325 -5.65 -31.55 16.23
C SER A 325 -6.03 -32.80 15.46
N ILE A 326 -5.46 -32.95 14.26
CA ILE A 326 -5.82 -34.00 13.30
C ILE A 326 -4.82 -35.15 13.33
N THR A 327 -5.32 -36.37 13.50
CA THR A 327 -4.55 -37.62 13.44
C THR A 327 -5.02 -38.44 12.24
N VAL A 328 -4.08 -38.90 11.42
CA VAL A 328 -4.38 -39.66 10.21
C VAL A 328 -3.85 -41.09 10.35
N TYR A 329 -4.68 -42.07 9.98
CA TYR A 329 -4.36 -43.50 9.99
C TYR A 329 -4.45 -44.07 8.57
N ALA A 330 -3.51 -44.95 8.23
CA ALA A 330 -3.64 -45.81 7.05
C ALA A 330 -4.37 -47.10 7.42
N ILE A 331 -5.25 -47.57 6.55
CA ILE A 331 -6.05 -48.77 6.80
C ILE A 331 -5.39 -49.98 6.14
N ASP A 332 -5.08 -50.96 6.99
CA ASP A 332 -4.54 -52.26 6.60
C ASP A 332 -5.63 -53.07 5.89
N THR A 333 -5.34 -53.51 4.67
CA THR A 333 -6.28 -54.22 3.81
C THR A 333 -6.28 -55.74 4.03
N ALA A 334 -5.19 -56.28 4.57
CA ALA A 334 -5.05 -57.70 4.92
C ALA A 334 -5.58 -58.01 6.34
N GLY A 335 -5.86 -56.96 7.13
CA GLY A 335 -6.39 -57.02 8.47
C GLY A 335 -5.29 -57.10 9.52
N GLY A 336 -5.13 -56.04 10.30
CA GLY A 336 -4.02 -55.89 11.25
C GLY A 336 -4.09 -54.57 12.00
N VAL A 337 -2.94 -54.04 12.39
CA VAL A 337 -2.85 -52.73 13.06
C VAL A 337 -2.93 -51.63 12.01
N ASN A 338 -3.87 -50.70 12.17
CA ASN A 338 -3.91 -49.47 11.38
C ASN A 338 -2.91 -48.46 11.96
N PRO A 339 -1.78 -48.16 11.30
CA PRO A 339 -0.76 -47.28 11.85
C PRO A 339 -1.19 -45.81 11.78
N VAL A 340 -0.79 -45.04 12.78
CA VAL A 340 -0.78 -43.58 12.70
C VAL A 340 0.29 -43.16 11.70
N LEU A 341 -0.07 -42.34 10.73
CA LEU A 341 0.89 -41.84 9.75
C LEU A 341 1.83 -40.81 10.38
N PRO A 342 3.15 -40.89 10.08
CA PRO A 342 4.11 -39.83 10.40
C PRO A 342 3.59 -38.46 9.98
N GLY A 343 3.84 -37.43 10.81
CA GLY A 343 3.24 -36.10 10.66
C GLY A 343 1.92 -35.91 11.42
N SER A 344 1.43 -36.94 12.11
CA SER A 344 0.29 -36.88 13.05
C SER A 344 0.74 -36.86 14.52
N PRO A 345 -0.01 -36.21 15.43
CA PRO A 345 -1.10 -35.28 15.12
C PRO A 345 -0.57 -33.96 14.54
N ARG A 346 -1.38 -33.29 13.71
CA ARG A 346 -1.06 -31.96 13.16
C ARG A 346 -2.12 -30.94 13.59
N GLY A 347 -1.65 -29.78 14.04
CA GLY A 347 -2.50 -28.62 14.32
C GLY A 347 -2.99 -27.96 13.03
N VAL A 348 -4.29 -27.68 12.94
CA VAL A 348 -4.92 -26.97 11.84
C VAL A 348 -5.77 -25.84 12.42
N VAL A 349 -5.55 -24.61 11.95
CA VAL A 349 -6.36 -23.46 12.40
C VAL A 349 -7.43 -23.19 11.34
N CYS A 350 -8.69 -23.29 11.75
CA CYS A 350 -9.85 -22.86 10.99
C CYS A 350 -10.25 -21.47 11.48
N VAL A 351 -10.16 -20.48 10.59
CA VAL A 351 -10.63 -19.12 10.87
C VAL A 351 -11.97 -18.89 10.18
N PRO A 352 -12.88 -18.10 10.78
CA PRO A 352 -14.10 -17.70 10.12
C PRO A 352 -13.79 -16.96 8.82
N PRO A 353 -14.69 -16.99 7.82
CA PRO A 353 -14.58 -16.14 6.65
C PRO A 353 -14.38 -14.67 7.06
N PRO A 354 -13.53 -13.90 6.35
CA PRO A 354 -13.37 -12.48 6.64
C PRO A 354 -14.73 -11.78 6.60
N THR A 355 -15.04 -10.99 7.63
CA THR A 355 -16.29 -10.23 7.64
C THR A 355 -16.18 -9.13 6.57
N PRO A 356 -17.16 -8.98 5.65
CA PRO A 356 -17.11 -7.95 4.62
C PRO A 356 -16.99 -6.54 5.20
N VAL A 357 -16.01 -5.77 4.73
CA VAL A 357 -15.77 -4.38 5.15
C VAL A 357 -16.90 -3.48 4.65
N ALA A 358 -17.27 -2.46 5.44
CA ALA A 358 -18.19 -1.42 4.98
C ALA A 358 -17.62 -0.63 3.79
N ASN A 359 -18.47 -0.18 2.89
CA ASN A 359 -18.08 0.71 1.81
C ASN A 359 -19.14 1.79 1.58
N CYS A 360 -18.75 2.92 1.00
CA CYS A 360 -19.65 4.02 0.70
C CYS A 360 -19.27 4.76 -0.58
N VAL A 361 -20.28 5.31 -1.24
CA VAL A 361 -20.15 6.25 -2.35
C VAL A 361 -20.95 7.48 -2.00
N ILE A 362 -20.35 8.66 -2.10
CA ILE A 362 -21.04 9.95 -1.95
C ILE A 362 -20.72 10.81 -3.16
N THR A 363 -21.73 11.51 -3.68
CA THR A 363 -21.63 12.35 -4.88
C THR A 363 -22.28 13.70 -4.61
N ALA A 364 -21.82 14.76 -5.30
CA ALA A 364 -22.39 16.10 -5.21
C ALA A 364 -22.88 16.56 -6.59
N THR A 365 -24.12 17.04 -6.67
CA THR A 365 -24.71 17.50 -7.93
C THR A 365 -25.46 18.83 -7.73
N PRO A 366 -25.01 19.94 -8.37
CA PRO A 366 -23.77 20.09 -9.16
C PRO A 366 -22.50 20.06 -8.29
N THR A 367 -21.35 19.73 -8.90
CA THR A 367 -20.03 19.74 -8.22
C THR A 367 -19.44 21.15 -8.05
N SER A 368 -19.99 22.15 -8.75
CA SER A 368 -19.60 23.56 -8.63
C SER A 368 -20.82 24.45 -8.55
N ILE A 369 -20.79 25.42 -7.63
CA ILE A 369 -21.84 26.43 -7.44
C ILE A 369 -21.22 27.83 -7.40
N VAL A 370 -22.01 28.84 -7.74
CA VAL A 370 -21.68 30.23 -7.40
C VAL A 370 -22.05 30.46 -5.94
N SER A 371 -21.28 31.28 -5.21
CA SER A 371 -21.58 31.67 -3.84
C SER A 371 -23.07 32.06 -3.67
N GLY A 372 -23.76 31.41 -2.72
CA GLY A 372 -25.20 31.53 -2.51
C GLY A 372 -26.06 30.45 -3.20
N GLY A 373 -25.46 29.60 -4.04
CA GLY A 373 -26.12 28.44 -4.64
C GLY A 373 -26.27 27.24 -3.70
N SER A 374 -26.76 26.13 -4.24
CA SER A 374 -26.89 24.86 -3.52
C SER A 374 -26.45 23.67 -4.36
N SER A 375 -26.01 22.61 -3.70
CA SER A 375 -25.69 21.30 -4.28
C SER A 375 -26.43 20.21 -3.51
N THR A 376 -26.72 19.08 -4.16
CA THR A 376 -27.32 17.91 -3.52
C THR A 376 -26.26 16.83 -3.34
N LEU A 377 -25.97 16.47 -2.10
CA LEU A 377 -25.19 15.28 -1.77
C LEU A 377 -26.09 14.04 -1.87
N THR A 378 -25.65 13.00 -2.56
CA THR A 378 -26.34 11.69 -2.62
C THR A 378 -25.35 10.59 -2.28
N TRP A 379 -25.73 9.65 -1.41
CA TRP A 379 -24.86 8.57 -0.98
C TRP A 379 -25.54 7.20 -0.91
N THR A 380 -24.74 6.17 -1.12
CA THR A 380 -25.08 4.77 -0.93
C THR A 380 -23.98 4.04 -0.16
N THR A 381 -24.33 3.02 0.61
CA THR A 381 -23.38 2.22 1.40
C THR A 381 -23.63 0.72 1.24
N THR A 382 -22.61 -0.08 1.51
CA THR A 382 -22.67 -1.55 1.61
C THR A 382 -22.03 -2.03 2.90
N ASN A 383 -22.53 -3.14 3.45
CA ASN A 383 -22.08 -3.72 4.74
C ASN A 383 -22.03 -2.72 5.91
N ALA A 384 -22.90 -1.70 5.89
CA ALA A 384 -22.88 -0.58 6.82
C ALA A 384 -23.93 -0.71 7.92
N ASN A 385 -23.51 -0.46 9.16
CA ASN A 385 -24.37 -0.29 10.33
C ASN A 385 -24.71 1.19 10.56
N SER A 386 -23.80 2.11 10.25
CA SER A 386 -24.03 3.55 10.39
C SER A 386 -23.20 4.36 9.38
N PHE A 387 -23.66 5.59 9.13
CA PHE A 387 -23.01 6.52 8.20
C PHE A 387 -23.03 7.94 8.78
N ASN A 388 -21.89 8.63 8.71
CA ASN A 388 -21.72 9.98 9.23
C ASN A 388 -21.03 10.84 8.19
N ILE A 389 -21.56 12.04 7.93
CA ILE A 389 -20.95 13.00 7.01
C ILE A 389 -20.42 14.18 7.83
N ASN A 390 -19.15 14.52 7.68
CA ASN A 390 -18.52 15.62 8.38
C ASN A 390 -19.23 16.96 8.06
N GLY A 391 -19.45 17.78 9.09
CA GLY A 391 -20.24 19.02 9.00
C GLY A 391 -21.76 18.84 8.91
N ILE A 392 -22.25 17.60 8.78
CA ILE A 392 -23.68 17.24 8.65
C ILE A 392 -24.14 16.39 9.84
N GLY A 393 -23.29 15.47 10.31
CA GLY A 393 -23.55 14.53 11.39
C GLY A 393 -24.03 13.15 10.91
N PRO A 394 -24.57 12.32 11.84
CA PRO A 394 -25.12 11.01 11.52
C PRO A 394 -26.31 11.12 10.56
N VAL A 395 -26.34 10.26 9.56
CA VAL A 395 -27.39 10.19 8.54
C VAL A 395 -27.78 8.73 8.29
N PRO A 396 -28.93 8.46 7.64
CA PRO A 396 -29.25 7.11 7.19
C PRO A 396 -28.15 6.54 6.28
N VAL A 397 -27.95 5.22 6.33
CA VAL A 397 -26.92 4.51 5.56
C VAL A 397 -27.06 4.67 4.03
N ASN A 398 -28.23 5.06 3.53
CA ASN A 398 -28.44 5.49 2.14
C ASN A 398 -29.33 6.73 2.15
N GLY A 399 -29.06 7.72 1.28
CA GLY A 399 -29.88 8.93 1.26
C GLY A 399 -29.34 10.07 0.40
N SER A 400 -29.97 11.23 0.53
CA SER A 400 -29.52 12.48 -0.06
C SER A 400 -29.79 13.67 0.85
N ARG A 401 -29.04 14.76 0.68
CA ARG A 401 -29.20 16.01 1.42
C ARG A 401 -28.74 17.21 0.60
N VAL A 402 -29.55 18.26 0.60
CA VAL A 402 -29.20 19.56 0.00
C VAL A 402 -28.26 20.33 0.93
N VAL A 403 -27.22 20.91 0.37
CA VAL A 403 -26.19 21.72 1.07
C VAL A 403 -25.94 23.03 0.32
N SER A 404 -25.56 24.09 1.06
CA SER A 404 -25.25 25.42 0.53
C SER A 404 -23.97 25.97 1.14
N PRO A 405 -22.79 25.41 0.81
CA PRO A 405 -21.52 25.88 1.37
C PRO A 405 -21.17 27.28 0.86
N SER A 406 -20.57 28.11 1.71
CA SER A 406 -20.14 29.49 1.38
C SER A 406 -18.72 29.58 0.84
N VAL A 407 -17.94 28.51 1.00
CA VAL A 407 -16.58 28.32 0.47
C VAL A 407 -16.48 26.91 -0.09
N THR A 408 -15.49 26.61 -0.92
CA THR A 408 -15.26 25.25 -1.39
C THR A 408 -15.15 24.28 -0.20
N THR A 409 -16.03 23.29 -0.15
CA THR A 409 -16.16 22.36 0.99
C THR A 409 -16.07 20.92 0.50
N ALA A 410 -15.18 20.14 1.10
CA ALA A 410 -15.16 18.68 1.00
C ALA A 410 -16.06 18.07 2.10
N TYR A 411 -16.92 17.14 1.71
CA TYR A 411 -17.80 16.39 2.60
C TYR A 411 -17.26 14.98 2.77
N ASP A 412 -16.30 14.85 3.68
CA ASP A 412 -15.76 13.55 4.07
C ASP A 412 -16.80 12.81 4.91
N ALA A 413 -17.05 11.55 4.59
CA ALA A 413 -18.04 10.73 5.23
C ALA A 413 -17.44 9.39 5.66
N MET A 414 -17.74 8.97 6.89
CA MET A 414 -17.29 7.71 7.44
C MET A 414 -18.45 6.72 7.53
N VAL A 415 -18.22 5.54 6.96
CA VAL A 415 -19.12 4.40 7.04
C VAL A 415 -18.57 3.37 8.01
N TYR A 416 -19.43 2.84 8.87
CA TYR A 416 -19.07 1.88 9.89
C TYR A 416 -19.77 0.56 9.62
N GLY A 417 -19.06 -0.55 9.72
CA GLY A 417 -19.60 -1.90 9.55
C GLY A 417 -18.91 -2.91 10.46
N SER A 418 -19.54 -4.08 10.62
CA SER A 418 -19.02 -5.17 11.44
C SER A 418 -17.68 -5.73 10.93
N GLY A 419 -17.39 -5.62 9.63
CA GLY A 419 -16.11 -6.02 9.04
C GLY A 419 -15.04 -4.92 9.00
N GLY A 420 -15.33 -3.74 9.55
CA GLY A 420 -14.45 -2.58 9.50
C GLY A 420 -15.12 -1.36 8.87
N ASN A 421 -14.42 -0.24 8.94
CA ASN A 421 -14.92 1.08 8.55
C ASN A 421 -14.23 1.56 7.27
N ASN A 422 -14.86 2.52 6.58
CA ASN A 422 -14.34 3.08 5.34
C ASN A 422 -14.73 4.57 5.23
N VAL A 423 -14.08 5.31 4.33
CA VAL A 423 -14.28 6.74 4.12
C VAL A 423 -14.55 7.01 2.64
N CYS A 424 -15.51 7.88 2.35
CA CYS A 424 -15.77 8.41 1.02
C CYS A 424 -15.94 9.94 1.11
N SER A 425 -15.69 10.66 0.02
CA SER A 425 -15.76 12.12 0.01
C SER A 425 -16.39 12.65 -1.27
N ALA A 426 -17.08 13.78 -1.15
CA ALA A 426 -17.58 14.56 -2.28
C ALA A 426 -17.24 16.03 -2.06
N THR A 427 -16.75 16.73 -3.09
CA THR A 427 -16.39 18.15 -3.00
C THR A 427 -17.39 19.01 -3.76
N VAL A 428 -17.82 20.10 -3.13
CA VAL A 428 -18.58 21.18 -3.77
C VAL A 428 -17.68 22.40 -3.89
N VAL A 429 -17.32 22.76 -5.12
CA VAL A 429 -16.52 23.95 -5.43
C VAL A 429 -17.40 25.19 -5.39
N VAL A 430 -16.98 26.23 -4.66
CA VAL A 430 -17.70 27.50 -4.62
C VAL A 430 -16.90 28.56 -5.37
N THR A 431 -17.48 29.07 -6.44
CA THR A 431 -16.93 30.18 -7.22
C THR A 431 -17.54 31.50 -6.75
N GLN A 432 -16.72 32.54 -6.60
CA GLN A 432 -17.24 33.88 -6.37
C GLN A 432 -17.82 34.44 -7.67
N PRO A 433 -18.88 35.28 -7.61
CA PRO A 433 -19.33 36.01 -8.78
C PRO A 433 -18.16 36.88 -9.29
N TYR A 434 -17.83 36.73 -10.57
CA TYR A 434 -16.82 37.56 -11.21
C TYR A 434 -17.29 39.03 -11.20
N ILE A 435 -16.58 39.88 -10.46
CA ILE A 435 -16.74 41.34 -10.53
C ILE A 435 -15.66 41.85 -11.49
N PRO A 436 -16.01 42.41 -12.66
CA PRO A 436 -15.03 43.03 -13.54
C PRO A 436 -14.26 44.12 -12.78
N PRO A 437 -12.95 44.29 -13.00
CA PRO A 437 -12.20 45.38 -12.40
C PRO A 437 -12.83 46.71 -12.82
N TYR A 438 -13.21 47.53 -11.82
CA TYR A 438 -13.69 48.88 -12.06
C TYR A 438 -12.55 49.71 -12.65
N ILE A 439 -12.65 50.11 -13.92
CA ILE A 439 -11.72 51.04 -14.54
C ILE A 439 -12.19 52.45 -14.14
N PRO A 440 -11.45 53.20 -13.29
CA PRO A 440 -11.81 54.58 -13.00
C PRO A 440 -11.74 55.41 -14.29
N PRO A 441 -12.67 56.35 -14.52
CA PRO A 441 -12.61 57.23 -15.69
C PRO A 441 -11.28 57.99 -15.69
N THR A 442 -10.58 57.99 -16.83
CA THR A 442 -9.35 58.75 -17.02
C THR A 442 -9.61 60.24 -16.77
N VAL A 443 -8.98 60.80 -15.74
CA VAL A 443 -9.07 62.23 -15.43
C VAL A 443 -8.23 62.98 -16.46
N THR A 444 -8.89 63.59 -17.46
CA THR A 444 -8.24 64.51 -18.38
C THR A 444 -7.98 65.84 -17.66
N LEU A 445 -6.70 66.16 -17.41
CA LEU A 445 -6.32 67.45 -16.84
C LEU A 445 -6.60 68.57 -17.85
N ALA A 446 -7.29 69.62 -17.41
CA ALA A 446 -7.57 70.77 -18.25
C ALA A 446 -6.27 71.50 -18.66
N PRO A 447 -6.18 72.03 -19.89
CA PRO A 447 -5.05 72.85 -20.32
C PRO A 447 -4.98 74.15 -19.51
N THR A 448 -3.78 74.55 -19.11
CA THR A 448 -3.51 75.84 -18.46
C THR A 448 -2.52 76.65 -19.28
N CYS A 449 -2.61 77.98 -19.19
CA CYS A 449 -1.78 78.93 -19.93
C CYS A 449 -1.39 80.10 -19.03
N VAL A 450 -0.13 80.51 -19.09
CA VAL A 450 0.39 81.73 -18.47
C VAL A 450 0.97 82.62 -19.57
N ILE A 451 0.62 83.90 -19.56
CA ILE A 451 1.15 84.92 -20.47
C ILE A 451 1.69 86.10 -19.67
N SER A 452 2.85 86.61 -20.05
CA SER A 452 3.51 87.76 -19.42
C SER A 452 4.02 88.72 -20.48
N ILE A 453 4.00 90.02 -20.20
CA ILE A 453 4.45 91.07 -21.11
C ILE A 453 5.41 91.99 -20.34
N SER A 454 6.57 92.26 -20.92
CA SER A 454 7.56 93.17 -20.33
C SER A 454 8.23 94.04 -21.41
N PRO A 455 8.25 95.38 -21.24
CA PRO A 455 7.54 96.14 -20.21
C PRO A 455 6.02 96.12 -20.43
N SER A 456 5.24 96.34 -19.35
CA SER A 456 3.77 96.39 -19.43
C SER A 456 3.22 97.68 -20.05
N SER A 457 4.08 98.66 -20.30
CA SER A 457 3.76 99.89 -21.03
C SER A 457 4.92 100.28 -21.92
N ILE A 458 4.60 100.88 -23.07
CA ILE A 458 5.55 101.36 -24.06
C ILE A 458 5.15 102.78 -24.48
N MET A 459 6.13 103.59 -24.88
CA MET A 459 5.84 104.83 -25.59
C MET A 459 5.38 104.51 -27.02
N ASN A 460 4.72 105.46 -27.69
CA ASN A 460 4.32 105.30 -29.09
C ASN A 460 5.56 104.98 -29.96
N GLY A 461 5.48 103.92 -30.77
CA GLY A 461 6.61 103.38 -31.54
C GLY A 461 7.55 102.43 -30.77
N GLY A 462 7.28 102.17 -29.48
CA GLY A 462 8.04 101.21 -28.67
C GLY A 462 7.65 99.76 -28.90
N SER A 463 8.36 98.84 -28.25
CA SER A 463 8.10 97.39 -28.31
C SER A 463 8.12 96.75 -26.93
N ALA A 464 7.30 95.71 -26.73
CA ALA A 464 7.33 94.87 -25.55
C ALA A 464 7.58 93.40 -25.94
N THR A 465 8.14 92.62 -25.03
CA THR A 465 8.29 91.17 -25.21
C THR A 465 7.15 90.46 -24.48
N MET A 466 6.35 89.72 -25.24
CA MET A 466 5.32 88.83 -24.72
C MET A 466 5.86 87.41 -24.64
N SER A 467 5.75 86.77 -23.48
CA SER A 467 6.18 85.39 -23.25
C SER A 467 5.02 84.55 -22.75
N TRP A 468 4.97 83.28 -23.14
CA TRP A 468 3.91 82.35 -22.75
C TRP A 468 4.43 80.97 -22.39
N SER A 469 3.65 80.24 -21.60
CA SER A 469 3.86 78.81 -21.29
C SER A 469 2.52 78.11 -21.10
N THR A 470 2.41 76.85 -21.54
CA THR A 470 1.20 76.03 -21.37
C THR A 470 1.49 74.70 -20.69
N THR A 471 0.50 74.15 -19.99
CA THR A 471 0.53 72.78 -19.45
C THR A 471 -0.72 72.04 -19.90
N ASN A 472 -0.61 70.76 -20.26
CA ASN A 472 -1.71 69.90 -20.73
C ASN A 472 -2.47 70.44 -21.98
N ALA A 473 -1.84 71.33 -22.75
CA ALA A 473 -2.39 71.86 -23.99
C ALA A 473 -1.90 71.05 -25.20
N SER A 474 -2.83 70.69 -26.10
CA SER A 474 -2.51 70.09 -27.40
C SER A 474 -2.31 71.14 -28.50
N SER A 475 -2.76 72.37 -28.28
CA SER A 475 -2.53 73.52 -29.15
C SER A 475 -2.58 74.83 -28.34
N MET A 476 -1.94 75.88 -28.86
CA MET A 476 -2.03 77.22 -28.31
C MET A 476 -2.10 78.23 -29.46
N SER A 477 -2.96 79.25 -29.31
CA SER A 477 -3.03 80.38 -30.24
C SER A 477 -3.18 81.68 -29.46
N ILE A 478 -2.54 82.73 -29.95
CA ILE A 478 -2.68 84.09 -29.42
C ILE A 478 -3.39 84.94 -30.47
N ASN A 479 -4.40 85.70 -30.03
CA ASN A 479 -5.17 86.60 -30.89
C ASN A 479 -4.34 87.84 -31.30
N GLN A 480 -5.00 88.89 -31.81
CA GLN A 480 -4.34 90.11 -32.29
C GLN A 480 -3.31 89.86 -33.41
N GLY A 481 -3.61 88.90 -34.29
CA GLY A 481 -2.80 88.59 -35.48
C GLY A 481 -1.56 87.72 -35.23
N ILE A 482 -1.38 87.18 -34.02
CA ILE A 482 -0.21 86.34 -33.70
C ILE A 482 -0.38 84.89 -34.17
N GLY A 483 -1.58 84.32 -34.02
CA GLY A 483 -1.94 83.00 -34.52
C GLY A 483 -1.43 81.85 -33.65
N GLY A 484 -1.24 80.68 -34.26
CA GLY A 484 -0.75 79.48 -33.58
C GLY A 484 0.67 79.66 -33.04
N VAL A 485 0.90 79.23 -31.80
CA VAL A 485 2.20 79.34 -31.11
C VAL A 485 2.57 78.01 -30.44
N SER A 486 3.85 77.85 -30.11
CA SER A 486 4.33 76.61 -29.49
C SER A 486 3.69 76.37 -28.11
N ILE A 487 3.28 75.11 -27.88
CA ILE A 487 2.79 74.60 -26.59
C ILE A 487 3.92 74.36 -25.56
N SER A 488 5.19 74.35 -25.99
CA SER A 488 6.34 74.25 -25.09
C SER A 488 6.70 75.58 -24.41
N GLY A 489 5.91 76.62 -24.65
CA GLY A 489 6.24 78.01 -24.31
C GLY A 489 7.10 78.71 -25.37
N GLY A 490 7.16 80.03 -25.28
CA GLY A 490 7.87 80.88 -26.24
C GLY A 490 7.80 82.35 -25.87
N SER A 491 8.50 83.18 -26.66
CA SER A 491 8.42 84.64 -26.56
C SER A 491 8.39 85.29 -27.93
N ARG A 492 7.77 86.47 -28.01
CA ARG A 492 7.66 87.28 -29.24
C ARG A 492 7.70 88.76 -28.89
N ASN A 493 8.49 89.52 -29.65
CA ASN A 493 8.41 90.99 -29.60
C ASN A 493 7.14 91.46 -30.32
N ILE A 494 6.42 92.36 -29.65
CA ILE A 494 5.19 92.99 -30.13
C ILE A 494 5.37 94.51 -30.12
N SER A 495 4.77 95.19 -31.10
CA SER A 495 4.84 96.65 -31.22
C SER A 495 3.45 97.18 -31.62
N PRO A 496 2.52 97.28 -30.66
CA PRO A 496 1.18 97.81 -30.90
C PRO A 496 1.22 99.22 -31.49
N SER A 497 0.49 99.45 -32.58
CA SER A 497 0.43 100.74 -33.28
C SER A 497 -0.76 101.62 -32.88
N SER A 498 -1.63 101.14 -31.99
CA SER A 498 -2.82 101.83 -31.48
C SER A 498 -3.17 101.35 -30.08
N ASN A 499 -3.79 102.22 -29.27
CA ASN A 499 -4.32 101.90 -27.94
C ASN A 499 -5.51 100.93 -27.98
#